data_AF-A0A1Q8IPJ8-F1
#
_entry.id   AF-A0A1Q8IPJ8-F1
#
_cell.length_a   1.000
_cell.length_b   1.000
_cell.length_c   1.000
_cell.angle_alpha   90.00
_cell.angle_beta   90.00
_cell.angle_gamma   90.00
#
_symmetry.space_group_name_H-M   'P 1'
#
loop_
_entity.id
_entity.type
_entity.pdbx_description
1 polymer ?
#
loop_
_entity_poly.entity_id
_entity_poly.type
_entity_poly.pdbx_seq_one_letter_code
_entity_poly.pdbx_strand_id
1 'polypeptide(L)'
;MSVVDPSATAARVAKYLHALGAPLKMGNDARNIANALTSTMQSVVSERPDLADTHFDFHSSNGSIQVTSQDLSATDISWLQGKLNGNTSLVASVMAFHDDAVSGYAEWAQADGTPLTESQSDAVSKKADGLGGFMSLFRSLGQEAQKYQMKDGGYKLADGSTMNLGEDPTTAAGFLLFAESAQAAENGTSSFVSTSGKTLYGGQMDVFQNTSVIPNFFPESETRSLGFSRTA
;
A
#
# COMPACT_ATOMS: atom_id res chain seq x y z
N MET A 1 26.80 35.54 14.34
CA MET A 1 25.68 35.05 15.16
C MET A 1 24.49 34.87 14.23
N SER A 2 24.15 33.64 13.85
CA SER A 2 22.80 33.36 13.33
C SER A 2 22.03 32.81 14.51
N VAL A 3 21.09 33.60 15.02
CA VAL A 3 20.16 33.16 16.04
C VAL A 3 19.22 32.18 15.33
N VAL A 4 19.24 30.91 15.72
CA VAL A 4 18.23 29.94 15.30
C VAL A 4 16.90 30.48 15.79
N ASP A 5 16.03 30.93 14.88
CA ASP A 5 14.69 31.36 15.22
C ASP A 5 13.89 30.12 15.66
N PRO A 6 13.52 30.02 16.96
CA PRO A 6 12.79 28.87 17.47
C PRO A 6 11.42 28.71 16.82
N SER A 7 10.81 29.82 16.38
CA SER A 7 9.49 29.82 15.73
C SER A 7 9.59 29.32 14.28
N ALA A 8 10.61 29.74 13.53
CA ALA A 8 10.92 29.21 12.21
C ALA A 8 11.29 27.72 12.26
N THR A 9 11.99 27.29 13.31
CA THR A 9 12.36 25.89 13.54
C THR A 9 11.13 25.04 13.88
N ALA A 10 10.26 25.50 14.78
CA ALA A 10 9.02 24.81 15.13
C ALA A 10 8.05 24.70 13.95
N ALA A 11 7.87 25.77 13.18
CA ALA A 11 7.05 25.77 11.97
C ALA A 11 7.59 24.80 10.91
N ARG A 12 8.90 24.71 10.76
CA ARG A 12 9.56 23.79 9.83
C ARG A 12 9.43 22.33 10.27
N VAL A 13 9.63 22.04 11.55
CA VAL A 13 9.41 20.70 12.13
C VAL A 13 7.95 20.27 11.97
N ALA A 14 6.99 21.16 12.22
CA ALA A 14 5.57 20.87 12.01
C ALA A 14 5.25 20.52 10.55
N LYS A 15 5.87 21.21 9.58
CA LYS A 15 5.72 20.90 8.15
C LYS A 15 6.26 19.51 7.80
N TYR A 16 7.44 19.13 8.29
CA TYR A 16 7.97 17.79 8.04
C TYR A 16 7.17 16.70 8.75
N LEU A 17 6.68 16.94 9.98
CA LEU A 17 5.78 16.01 10.66
C LEU A 17 4.47 15.80 9.89
N HIS A 18 3.93 16.86 9.28
CA HIS A 18 2.77 16.77 8.41
C HIS A 18 3.06 15.97 7.13
N ALA A 19 4.20 16.27 6.48
CA ALA A 19 4.62 15.57 5.26
C ALA A 19 4.96 14.08 5.50
N LEU A 20 5.41 13.72 6.70
CA LEU A 20 5.58 12.33 7.15
C LEU A 20 4.23 11.62 7.40
N GLY A 21 3.12 12.35 7.45
CA GLY A 21 1.77 11.79 7.49
C GLY A 21 1.32 11.17 6.17
N ALA A 22 1.88 11.60 5.03
CA ALA A 22 1.50 11.08 3.72
C ALA A 22 1.76 9.57 3.56
N PRO A 23 2.93 9.00 3.92
CA PRO A 23 3.11 7.55 3.94
C PRO A 23 2.09 6.78 4.78
N LEU A 24 1.65 7.33 5.92
CA LEU A 24 0.63 6.71 6.78
C LEU A 24 -0.75 6.71 6.12
N LYS A 25 -1.12 7.81 5.46
CA LYS A 25 -2.35 7.89 4.66
C LYS A 25 -2.33 6.87 3.53
N MET A 26 -1.23 6.78 2.78
CA MET A 26 -1.06 5.81 1.70
C MET A 26 -1.18 4.35 2.18
N GLY A 27 -0.76 4.04 3.40
CA GLY A 27 -1.01 2.73 4.03
C GLY A 27 -2.50 2.46 4.25
N ASN A 28 -3.24 3.44 4.76
CA ASN A 28 -4.70 3.34 4.89
C ASN A 28 -5.40 3.24 3.53
N ASP A 29 -4.92 3.96 2.52
CA ASP A 29 -5.46 3.89 1.16
C ASP A 29 -5.21 2.52 0.55
N ALA A 30 -4.02 1.93 0.74
CA ALA A 30 -3.75 0.56 0.33
C ALA A 30 -4.74 -0.44 0.98
N ARG A 31 -5.09 -0.25 2.26
CA ARG A 31 -6.14 -1.03 2.92
C ARG A 31 -7.50 -0.85 2.27
N ASN A 32 -7.88 0.39 1.97
CA ASN A 32 -9.16 0.71 1.34
C ASN A 32 -9.24 0.07 -0.07
N ILE A 33 -8.15 0.13 -0.83
CA ILE A 33 -8.04 -0.54 -2.13
C ILE A 33 -8.20 -2.05 -1.97
N ALA A 34 -7.48 -2.70 -1.05
CA ALA A 34 -7.61 -4.14 -0.82
C ALA A 34 -9.05 -4.55 -0.44
N ASN A 35 -9.68 -3.80 0.47
CA ASN A 35 -11.06 -4.03 0.87
C ASN A 35 -12.03 -3.91 -0.33
N ALA A 36 -11.89 -2.85 -1.13
CA ALA A 36 -12.73 -2.65 -2.31
C ALA A 36 -12.47 -3.68 -3.42
N LEU A 37 -11.24 -4.18 -3.53
CA LEU A 37 -10.81 -5.14 -4.55
C LEU A 37 -11.38 -6.55 -4.31
N THR A 38 -11.62 -6.93 -3.05
CA THR A 38 -12.10 -8.27 -2.65
C THR A 38 -13.32 -8.73 -3.44
N SER A 39 -14.37 -7.90 -3.54
CA SER A 39 -15.59 -8.29 -4.27
C SER A 39 -15.37 -8.41 -5.78
N THR A 40 -14.50 -7.58 -6.34
CA THR A 40 -14.11 -7.69 -7.75
C THR A 40 -13.35 -8.98 -8.01
N MET A 41 -12.42 -9.38 -7.13
CA MET A 41 -11.67 -10.63 -7.29
C MET A 41 -12.57 -11.86 -7.11
N GLN A 42 -13.53 -11.84 -6.19
CA GLN A 42 -14.55 -12.88 -6.08
C GLN A 42 -15.36 -13.03 -7.38
N SER A 43 -15.73 -11.91 -8.02
CA SER A 43 -16.40 -11.91 -9.33
C SER A 43 -15.49 -12.47 -10.44
N VAL A 44 -14.20 -12.12 -10.44
CA VAL A 44 -13.22 -12.66 -11.41
C VAL A 44 -13.15 -14.18 -11.31
N VAL A 45 -12.91 -14.71 -10.11
CA VAL A 45 -12.80 -16.18 -9.89
C VAL A 45 -14.10 -16.91 -10.25
N SER A 46 -15.26 -16.29 -9.99
CA SER A 46 -16.57 -16.88 -10.29
C SER A 46 -16.89 -16.89 -11.79
N GLU A 47 -16.63 -15.80 -12.50
CA GLU A 47 -17.04 -15.62 -13.91
C GLU A 47 -15.98 -16.10 -14.92
N ARG A 48 -14.71 -16.00 -14.56
CA ARG A 48 -13.54 -16.37 -15.36
C ARG A 48 -12.56 -17.17 -14.49
N PRO A 49 -12.92 -18.40 -14.08
CA PRO A 49 -12.04 -19.23 -13.27
C PRO A 49 -10.72 -19.55 -13.96
N ASP A 50 -10.68 -19.48 -15.30
CA ASP A 50 -9.45 -19.58 -16.09
C ASP A 50 -8.45 -18.44 -15.83
N LEU A 51 -8.91 -17.29 -15.34
CA LEU A 51 -8.07 -16.14 -14.96
C LEU A 51 -7.71 -16.12 -13.47
N ALA A 52 -8.26 -17.04 -12.66
CA ALA A 52 -8.13 -17.01 -11.21
C ALA A 52 -6.67 -17.00 -10.73
N ASP A 53 -5.84 -17.82 -11.39
CA ASP A 53 -4.41 -18.01 -11.06
C ASP A 53 -3.48 -17.27 -12.05
N THR A 54 -4.02 -16.39 -12.90
CA THR A 54 -3.18 -15.65 -13.85
C THR A 54 -2.63 -14.37 -13.22
N HIS A 55 -1.34 -14.12 -13.43
CA HIS A 55 -0.66 -12.96 -12.89
C HIS A 55 -1.07 -11.67 -13.59
N PHE A 56 -1.44 -10.67 -12.80
CA PHE A 56 -1.65 -9.31 -13.27
C PHE A 56 -1.40 -8.30 -12.16
N ASP A 57 -1.27 -7.04 -12.57
CA ASP A 57 -1.21 -5.92 -11.67
C ASP A 57 -2.06 -4.76 -12.21
N PHE A 58 -2.38 -3.79 -11.36
CA PHE A 58 -3.12 -2.61 -11.76
C PHE A 58 -2.64 -1.37 -11.03
N HIS A 59 -2.82 -0.22 -11.67
CA HIS A 59 -2.40 1.08 -11.15
C HIS A 59 -3.37 2.19 -11.60
N SER A 60 -3.25 3.36 -11.00
CA SER A 60 -3.98 4.55 -11.44
C SER A 60 -3.53 4.95 -12.85
N SER A 61 -4.43 5.50 -13.64
CA SER A 61 -4.13 6.04 -14.96
C SER A 61 -5.15 7.11 -15.29
N ASN A 62 -4.79 8.36 -15.01
CA ASN A 62 -5.58 9.56 -15.33
C ASN A 62 -7.06 9.43 -14.91
N GLY A 63 -7.30 9.10 -13.64
CA GLY A 63 -8.65 8.95 -13.08
C GLY A 63 -9.36 7.64 -13.40
N SER A 64 -8.64 6.67 -13.96
CA SER A 64 -9.12 5.30 -14.20
C SER A 64 -8.12 4.27 -13.68
N ILE A 65 -8.50 3.00 -13.72
CA ILE A 65 -7.61 1.88 -13.42
C ILE A 65 -7.08 1.30 -14.72
N GLN A 66 -5.77 1.09 -14.80
CA GLN A 66 -5.12 0.40 -15.90
C GLN A 66 -4.56 -0.95 -15.43
N VAL A 67 -4.78 -2.01 -16.22
CA VAL A 67 -4.26 -3.36 -15.96
C VAL A 67 -2.98 -3.59 -16.77
N THR A 68 -2.01 -4.23 -16.13
CA THR A 68 -0.75 -4.68 -16.74
C THR A 68 -0.54 -6.16 -16.44
N SER A 69 -0.10 -6.93 -17.43
CA SER A 69 0.25 -8.34 -17.28
C SER A 69 1.14 -8.76 -18.46
N GLN A 70 2.02 -9.73 -18.22
CA GLN A 70 2.81 -10.38 -19.28
C GLN A 70 2.15 -11.66 -19.79
N ASP A 71 1.23 -12.23 -19.02
CA ASP A 71 0.64 -13.56 -19.25
C ASP A 71 -0.75 -13.48 -19.89
N LEU A 72 -1.43 -12.34 -19.74
CA LEU A 72 -2.78 -12.14 -20.26
C LEU A 72 -2.80 -11.65 -21.70
N SER A 73 -3.83 -12.09 -22.43
CA SER A 73 -4.15 -11.53 -23.74
C SER A 73 -4.68 -10.09 -23.61
N ALA A 74 -4.63 -9.31 -24.69
CA ALA A 74 -5.22 -7.96 -24.71
C ALA A 74 -6.73 -7.98 -24.41
N THR A 75 -7.44 -9.04 -24.81
CA THR A 75 -8.86 -9.22 -24.52
C THR A 75 -9.10 -9.45 -23.03
N ASP A 76 -8.28 -10.27 -22.37
CA ASP A 76 -8.42 -10.53 -20.94
C ASP A 76 -8.01 -9.32 -20.10
N ILE A 77 -6.95 -8.60 -20.51
CA ILE A 77 -6.58 -7.31 -19.92
C ILE A 77 -7.76 -6.33 -20.01
N SER A 78 -8.37 -6.18 -21.19
CA SER A 78 -9.53 -5.29 -21.36
C SER A 78 -10.72 -5.70 -20.52
N TRP A 79 -10.97 -7.01 -20.36
CA TRP A 79 -12.06 -7.52 -19.54
C TRP A 79 -11.81 -7.25 -18.05
N LEU A 80 -10.62 -7.57 -17.53
CA LEU A 80 -10.24 -7.28 -16.14
C LEU A 80 -10.28 -5.77 -15.86
N GLN A 81 -9.74 -4.96 -16.77
CA GLN A 81 -9.78 -3.52 -16.64
C GLN A 81 -11.22 -3.00 -16.59
N GLY A 82 -12.12 -3.55 -17.41
CA GLY A 82 -13.55 -3.24 -17.36
C GLY A 82 -14.18 -3.62 -16.01
N LYS A 83 -13.81 -4.79 -15.45
CA LYS A 83 -14.26 -5.24 -14.12
C LYS A 83 -13.78 -4.32 -13.00
N LEU A 84 -12.51 -3.92 -13.01
CA LEU A 84 -11.93 -3.03 -11.99
C LEU A 84 -12.55 -1.63 -12.08
N ASN A 85 -12.66 -1.05 -13.28
CA ASN A 85 -13.28 0.26 -13.47
C ASN A 85 -14.79 0.28 -13.22
N GLY A 86 -15.46 -0.87 -13.33
CA GLY A 86 -16.87 -1.02 -12.96
C GLY A 86 -17.12 -0.94 -11.45
N ASN A 87 -16.08 -1.15 -10.63
CA ASN A 87 -16.16 -1.00 -9.17
C ASN A 87 -15.80 0.44 -8.78
N THR A 88 -16.83 1.28 -8.62
CA THR A 88 -16.64 2.71 -8.33
C THR A 88 -15.96 2.96 -6.99
N SER A 89 -16.15 2.10 -5.99
CA SER A 89 -15.44 2.20 -4.71
C SER A 89 -13.95 1.93 -4.87
N LEU A 90 -13.58 0.92 -5.68
CA LEU A 90 -12.18 0.63 -5.99
C LEU A 90 -11.53 1.80 -6.75
N VAL A 91 -12.19 2.33 -7.78
CA VAL A 91 -11.71 3.51 -8.53
C VAL A 91 -11.48 4.68 -7.58
N ALA A 92 -12.43 4.98 -6.70
CA ALA A 92 -12.28 6.06 -5.72
C ALA A 92 -11.11 5.84 -4.76
N SER A 93 -10.89 4.61 -4.27
CA SER A 93 -9.75 4.31 -3.39
C SER A 93 -8.40 4.40 -4.12
N VAL A 94 -8.33 3.98 -5.38
CA VAL A 94 -7.12 4.14 -6.21
C VAL A 94 -6.82 5.62 -6.46
N MET A 95 -7.85 6.43 -6.73
CA MET A 95 -7.71 7.88 -6.88
C MET A 95 -7.28 8.56 -5.57
N ALA A 96 -7.81 8.14 -4.43
CA ALA A 96 -7.39 8.68 -3.13
C ALA A 96 -5.90 8.41 -2.87
N PHE A 97 -5.43 7.19 -3.14
CA PHE A 97 -4.01 6.84 -3.03
C PHE A 97 -3.13 7.72 -3.94
N HIS A 98 -3.57 7.94 -5.20
CA HIS A 98 -2.91 8.83 -6.13
C HIS A 98 -2.84 10.26 -5.57
N ASP A 99 -3.98 10.81 -5.14
CA ASP A 99 -4.10 12.19 -4.69
C ASP A 99 -3.30 12.45 -3.41
N ASP A 100 -3.30 11.52 -2.45
CA ASP A 100 -2.49 11.63 -1.24
C ASP A 100 -0.99 11.49 -1.54
N ALA A 101 -0.59 10.70 -2.55
CA ALA A 101 0.80 10.67 -3.01
C ALA A 101 1.23 12.03 -3.59
N VAL A 102 0.41 12.61 -4.48
CA VAL A 102 0.67 13.92 -5.10
C VAL A 102 0.69 15.03 -4.04
N SER A 103 -0.30 15.07 -3.15
CA SER A 103 -0.38 16.04 -2.06
C SER A 103 0.83 15.92 -1.13
N GLY A 104 1.18 14.70 -0.72
CA GLY A 104 2.33 14.47 0.15
C GLY A 104 3.65 14.90 -0.49
N TYR A 105 3.82 14.71 -1.80
CA TYR A 105 5.00 15.21 -2.52
C TYR A 105 5.01 16.74 -2.53
N ALA A 106 3.88 17.39 -2.81
CA ALA A 106 3.78 18.84 -2.81
C ALA A 106 4.07 19.43 -1.41
N GLU A 107 3.56 18.80 -0.36
CA GLU A 107 3.83 19.16 1.04
C GLU A 107 5.32 19.01 1.39
N TRP A 108 5.97 17.93 0.95
CA TRP A 108 7.42 17.73 1.09
C TRP A 108 8.20 18.85 0.39
N ALA A 109 7.88 19.12 -0.87
CA ALA A 109 8.53 20.17 -1.66
C ALA A 109 8.34 21.56 -1.03
N GLN A 110 7.15 21.83 -0.47
CA GLN A 110 6.86 23.06 0.26
C GLN A 110 7.64 23.14 1.59
N ALA A 111 7.81 22.03 2.30
CA ALA A 111 8.59 21.95 3.55
C ALA A 111 10.08 22.22 3.30
N ASP A 112 10.60 21.75 2.17
CA ASP A 112 11.96 22.02 1.70
C ASP A 112 12.15 23.44 1.12
N GLY A 113 11.09 24.23 1.03
CA GLY A 113 11.15 25.63 0.57
C GLY A 113 11.12 25.78 -0.95
N THR A 114 10.82 24.71 -1.69
CA THR A 114 10.71 24.67 -3.15
C THR A 114 9.30 24.21 -3.56
N PRO A 115 8.25 25.03 -3.37
CA PRO A 115 6.90 24.68 -3.81
C PRO A 115 6.87 24.34 -5.30
N LEU A 116 6.06 23.35 -5.66
CA LEU A 116 5.94 22.94 -7.05
C LEU A 116 5.28 24.04 -7.89
N THR A 117 5.80 24.23 -9.09
CA THR A 117 5.09 24.90 -10.18
C THR A 117 4.00 23.97 -10.73
N GLU A 118 3.03 24.52 -11.47
CA GLU A 118 1.95 23.73 -12.10
C GLU A 118 2.49 22.58 -12.97
N SER A 119 3.49 22.86 -13.81
CA SER A 119 4.10 21.82 -14.67
C SER A 119 4.84 20.74 -13.87
N GLN A 120 5.38 21.07 -12.70
CA GLN A 120 5.98 20.09 -11.80
C GLN A 120 4.91 19.26 -11.09
N SER A 121 3.80 19.88 -10.68
CA SER A 121 2.65 19.16 -10.14
C SER A 121 2.08 18.17 -11.15
N ASP A 122 1.95 18.56 -12.42
CA ASP A 122 1.52 17.66 -13.50
C ASP A 122 2.48 16.48 -13.71
N ALA A 123 3.80 16.74 -13.61
CA ALA A 123 4.80 15.69 -13.72
C ALA A 123 4.75 14.72 -12.52
N VAL A 124 4.51 15.23 -11.31
CA VAL A 124 4.33 14.41 -10.10
C VAL A 124 3.04 13.60 -10.19
N SER A 125 1.94 14.17 -10.67
CA SER A 125 0.68 13.47 -10.92
C SER A 125 0.88 12.31 -11.90
N LYS A 126 1.52 12.53 -13.05
CA LYS A 126 1.87 11.45 -13.99
C LYS A 126 2.79 10.39 -13.38
N LYS A 127 3.70 10.78 -12.48
CA LYS A 127 4.54 9.84 -11.74
C LYS A 127 3.69 9.01 -10.76
N ALA A 128 2.68 9.61 -10.15
CA ALA A 128 1.76 8.95 -9.23
C ALA A 128 0.79 8.00 -9.96
N ASP A 129 0.40 8.26 -11.20
CA ASP A 129 -0.28 7.27 -12.04
C ASP A 129 0.60 6.02 -12.26
N GLY A 130 1.91 6.21 -12.37
CA GLY A 130 2.88 5.13 -12.45
C GLY A 130 3.35 4.58 -11.10
N LEU A 131 2.79 5.03 -9.96
CA LEU A 131 3.14 4.46 -8.66
C LEU A 131 2.69 3.01 -8.65
N GLY A 132 3.70 2.13 -8.68
CA GLY A 132 3.69 0.68 -8.41
C GLY A 132 2.35 -0.04 -8.46
N GLY A 133 2.29 -1.13 -9.21
CA GLY A 133 1.10 -1.97 -9.24
C GLY A 133 0.64 -2.43 -7.84
N PHE A 134 -0.64 -2.24 -7.54
CA PHE A 134 -1.22 -2.47 -6.21
C PHE A 134 -1.12 -3.93 -5.77
N MET A 135 -1.20 -4.88 -6.71
CA MET A 135 -1.01 -6.30 -6.38
C MET A 135 0.43 -6.56 -5.93
N SER A 136 1.42 -5.96 -6.60
CA SER A 136 2.82 -6.01 -6.15
C SER A 136 3.05 -5.30 -4.81
N LEU A 137 2.32 -4.22 -4.54
CA LEU A 137 2.35 -3.56 -3.23
C LEU A 137 1.84 -4.51 -2.13
N PHE A 138 0.71 -5.17 -2.33
CA PHE A 138 0.16 -6.15 -1.39
C PHE A 138 1.12 -7.31 -1.15
N ARG A 139 1.79 -7.79 -2.21
CA ARG A 139 2.85 -8.82 -2.08
C ARG A 139 3.97 -8.35 -1.16
N SER A 140 4.43 -7.12 -1.34
CA SER A 140 5.50 -6.54 -0.54
C SER A 140 5.10 -6.37 0.92
N LEU A 141 3.87 -5.88 1.17
CA LEU A 141 3.28 -5.77 2.50
C LEU A 141 3.19 -7.12 3.20
N GLY A 142 2.68 -8.14 2.50
CA GLY A 142 2.54 -9.50 3.02
C GLY A 142 3.88 -10.16 3.35
N GLN A 143 4.86 -10.08 2.44
CA GLN A 143 6.22 -10.59 2.65
C GLN A 143 6.91 -9.92 3.83
N GLU A 144 6.72 -8.61 4.01
CA GLU A 144 7.28 -7.88 5.14
C GLU A 144 6.61 -8.30 6.46
N ALA A 145 5.28 -8.39 6.49
CA ALA A 145 4.54 -8.85 7.66
C ALA A 145 4.92 -10.28 8.08
N GLN A 146 5.20 -11.16 7.11
CA GLN A 146 5.64 -12.54 7.36
C GLN A 146 6.98 -12.62 8.12
N LYS A 147 7.83 -11.59 8.07
CA LYS A 147 9.09 -11.55 8.83
C LYS A 147 8.86 -11.53 10.33
N TYR A 148 7.75 -10.93 10.78
CA TYR A 148 7.39 -10.78 12.19
C TYR A 148 6.57 -11.96 12.76
N GLN A 149 6.16 -12.89 11.90
CA GLN A 149 5.46 -14.11 12.32
C GLN A 149 6.40 -15.08 13.06
N MET A 150 5.86 -15.76 14.07
CA MET A 150 6.55 -16.83 14.78
C MET A 150 6.92 -17.97 13.82
N LYS A 151 8.14 -18.53 13.97
CA LYS A 151 8.69 -19.53 13.04
C LYS A 151 8.49 -20.99 13.47
N ASP A 152 8.13 -21.24 14.73
CA ASP A 152 8.05 -22.60 15.31
C ASP A 152 6.62 -23.15 15.37
N GLY A 153 5.83 -22.92 14.33
CA GLY A 153 4.44 -23.33 14.26
C GLY A 153 3.71 -22.81 13.03
N GLY A 154 2.38 -22.92 13.03
CA GLY A 154 1.52 -22.45 11.95
C GLY A 154 0.40 -21.56 12.47
N TYR A 155 0.03 -20.57 11.67
CA TYR A 155 -1.14 -19.74 11.93
C TYR A 155 -2.37 -20.35 11.26
N LYS A 156 -3.49 -20.39 11.98
CA LYS A 156 -4.77 -20.93 11.54
C LYS A 156 -5.85 -19.86 11.61
N LEU A 157 -6.67 -19.81 10.57
CA LEU A 157 -7.88 -19.01 10.51
C LEU A 157 -9.02 -19.69 11.29
N ALA A 158 -10.12 -18.96 11.50
CA ALA A 158 -11.26 -19.44 12.29
C ALA A 158 -11.94 -20.69 11.69
N ASP A 159 -11.84 -20.87 10.38
CA ASP A 159 -12.35 -22.02 9.63
C ASP A 159 -11.37 -23.21 9.63
N GLY A 160 -10.18 -23.06 10.22
CA GLY A 160 -9.13 -24.08 10.28
C GLY A 160 -8.15 -24.08 9.10
N SER A 161 -8.38 -23.23 8.10
CA SER A 161 -7.43 -23.02 7.00
C SER A 161 -6.14 -22.34 7.51
N THR A 162 -5.08 -22.36 6.70
CA THR A 162 -3.79 -21.76 7.08
C THR A 162 -3.80 -20.28 6.72
N MET A 163 -3.47 -19.42 7.69
CA MET A 163 -3.23 -18.00 7.41
C MET A 163 -1.88 -17.87 6.71
N ASN A 164 -1.87 -17.32 5.48
CA ASN A 164 -0.66 -17.13 4.70
C ASN A 164 -0.55 -15.68 4.20
N LEU A 165 0.18 -14.85 4.96
CA LEU A 165 0.51 -13.49 4.54
C LEU A 165 1.54 -13.44 3.41
N GLY A 166 2.26 -14.54 3.16
CA GLY A 166 3.21 -14.67 2.05
C GLY A 166 2.58 -15.23 0.78
N GLU A 167 1.26 -15.46 0.75
CA GLU A 167 0.54 -15.85 -0.47
C GLU A 167 0.77 -14.79 -1.55
N ASP A 168 0.99 -15.21 -2.80
CA ASP A 168 1.24 -14.28 -3.89
C ASP A 168 -0.07 -13.60 -4.31
N PRO A 169 -0.31 -12.33 -3.96
CA PRO A 169 -1.56 -11.67 -4.24
C PRO A 169 -1.62 -11.14 -5.67
N THR A 170 -0.67 -11.47 -6.54
CA THR A 170 -0.67 -11.03 -7.96
C THR A 170 -1.55 -11.86 -8.87
N THR A 171 -2.33 -12.78 -8.30
CA THR A 171 -3.43 -13.49 -8.95
C THR A 171 -4.74 -13.18 -8.22
N ALA A 172 -5.90 -13.41 -8.84
CA ALA A 172 -7.18 -13.15 -8.18
C ALA A 172 -7.41 -14.09 -6.98
N ALA A 173 -7.10 -15.37 -7.13
CA ALA A 173 -7.21 -16.35 -6.05
C ALA A 173 -6.22 -16.07 -4.92
N GLY A 174 -4.96 -15.80 -5.26
CA GLY A 174 -3.93 -15.44 -4.28
C GLY A 174 -4.25 -14.16 -3.54
N PHE A 175 -4.81 -13.15 -4.22
CA PHE A 175 -5.26 -11.92 -3.56
C PHE A 175 -6.33 -12.19 -2.50
N LEU A 176 -7.33 -13.03 -2.80
CA LEU A 176 -8.40 -13.33 -1.86
C LEU A 176 -7.86 -14.01 -0.59
N LEU A 177 -6.94 -14.95 -0.73
CA LEU A 177 -6.27 -15.62 0.38
C LEU A 177 -5.41 -14.65 1.20
N PHE A 178 -4.69 -13.75 0.52
CA PHE A 178 -3.95 -12.67 1.18
C PHE A 178 -4.89 -11.76 1.97
N ALA A 179 -5.99 -11.30 1.36
CA ALA A 179 -6.94 -10.37 1.96
C ALA A 179 -7.59 -10.98 3.21
N GLU A 180 -7.99 -12.25 3.13
CA GLU A 180 -8.51 -12.99 4.29
C GLU A 180 -7.46 -13.12 5.40
N SER A 181 -6.23 -13.47 5.05
CA SER A 181 -5.12 -13.58 6.00
C SER A 181 -4.78 -12.25 6.66
N ALA A 182 -4.76 -11.15 5.89
CA ALA A 182 -4.50 -9.80 6.36
C ALA A 182 -5.62 -9.33 7.31
N GLN A 183 -6.89 -9.59 6.96
CA GLN A 183 -8.03 -9.26 7.81
C GLN A 183 -8.02 -10.06 9.12
N ALA A 184 -7.62 -11.34 9.08
CA ALA A 184 -7.51 -12.16 10.29
C ALA A 184 -6.36 -11.70 11.20
N ALA A 185 -5.24 -11.27 10.62
CA ALA A 185 -4.13 -10.67 11.34
C ALA A 185 -4.54 -9.33 11.98
N GLU A 186 -5.23 -8.47 11.24
CA GLU A 186 -5.70 -7.16 11.73
C GLU A 186 -6.74 -7.31 12.85
N ASN A 187 -7.61 -8.31 12.76
CA ASN A 187 -8.64 -8.57 13.78
C ASN A 187 -8.14 -9.45 14.95
N GLY A 188 -6.93 -10.00 14.87
CA GLY A 188 -6.39 -10.93 15.86
C GLY A 188 -7.20 -12.23 15.98
N THR A 189 -7.91 -12.63 14.92
CA THR A 189 -8.78 -13.82 14.92
C THR A 189 -8.04 -15.10 14.56
N SER A 190 -6.78 -15.00 14.13
CA SER A 190 -5.94 -16.17 13.91
C SER A 190 -5.44 -16.79 15.23
N SER A 191 -5.16 -18.09 15.18
CA SER A 191 -4.49 -18.81 16.26
C SER A 191 -3.14 -19.34 15.77
N PHE A 192 -2.13 -19.30 16.63
CA PHE A 192 -0.84 -19.91 16.35
C PHE A 192 -0.74 -21.24 17.08
N VAL A 193 -0.47 -22.32 16.34
CA VAL A 193 -0.23 -23.65 16.89
C VAL A 193 1.25 -23.96 16.78
N SER A 194 1.93 -24.04 17.92
CA SER A 194 3.35 -24.38 17.96
C SER A 194 3.60 -25.84 17.56
N THR A 195 4.84 -26.15 17.17
CA THR A 195 5.31 -27.54 16.94
C THR A 195 5.19 -28.44 18.18
N SER A 196 5.14 -27.84 19.39
CA SER A 196 4.88 -28.53 20.65
C SER A 196 3.40 -28.73 20.98
N GLY A 197 2.49 -28.31 20.09
CA GLY A 197 1.04 -28.45 20.27
C GLY A 197 0.39 -27.40 21.17
N LYS A 198 1.11 -26.33 21.54
CA LYS A 198 0.53 -25.22 22.31
C LYS A 198 -0.12 -24.22 21.37
N THR A 199 -1.33 -23.78 21.71
CA THR A 199 -2.05 -22.77 20.93
C THR A 199 -1.98 -21.40 21.62
N LEU A 200 -1.63 -20.38 20.85
CA LEU A 200 -1.71 -18.97 21.23
C LEU A 200 -2.82 -18.29 20.43
N TYR A 201 -3.55 -17.37 21.06
CA TYR A 201 -4.67 -16.65 20.47
C TYR A 201 -4.45 -15.14 20.56
N GLY A 202 -5.04 -14.36 19.65
CA GLY A 202 -5.14 -12.90 19.78
C GLY A 202 -3.91 -12.12 19.35
N GLY A 203 -3.03 -12.69 18.52
CA GLY A 203 -1.91 -11.95 17.93
C GLY A 203 -2.43 -10.99 16.85
N GLN A 204 -2.44 -9.68 17.15
CA GLN A 204 -2.87 -8.65 16.21
C GLN A 204 -1.67 -8.08 15.44
N MET A 205 -1.84 -7.91 14.13
CA MET A 205 -0.86 -7.25 13.26
C MET A 205 -1.58 -6.53 12.12
N ASP A 206 -1.26 -5.26 11.95
CA ASP A 206 -1.77 -4.45 10.87
C ASP A 206 -0.77 -4.44 9.71
N VAL A 207 -1.06 -5.25 8.69
CA VAL A 207 -0.20 -5.43 7.51
C VAL A 207 -0.03 -4.11 6.73
N PHE A 208 -1.04 -3.23 6.77
CA PHE A 208 -1.09 -2.00 5.97
C PHE A 208 -0.42 -0.79 6.64
N GLN A 209 -0.07 -0.87 7.93
CA GLN A 209 0.63 0.21 8.64
C GLN A 209 2.14 0.24 8.36
N ASN A 210 2.66 -0.72 7.61
CA ASN A 210 4.07 -0.76 7.28
C ASN A 210 4.40 0.21 6.14
N THR A 211 4.80 1.42 6.49
CA THR A 211 5.15 2.46 5.51
C THR A 211 6.46 2.21 4.78
N SER A 212 7.30 1.26 5.23
CA SER A 212 8.60 0.99 4.59
C SER A 212 8.50 0.32 3.21
N VAL A 213 7.35 -0.29 2.91
CA VAL A 213 7.09 -0.91 1.60
C VAL A 213 6.33 0.01 0.64
N ILE A 214 5.87 1.17 1.12
CA ILE A 214 5.32 2.20 0.24
C ILE A 214 6.47 2.67 -0.66
N PRO A 215 6.29 2.69 -2.00
CA PRO A 215 7.37 3.06 -2.91
C PRO A 215 7.99 4.41 -2.52
N ASN A 216 9.32 4.52 -2.66
CA ASN A 216 10.04 5.76 -2.38
C ASN A 216 9.67 6.85 -3.41
N PHE A 217 8.52 7.49 -3.19
CA PHE A 217 7.91 8.44 -4.09
C PHE A 217 8.39 9.87 -3.84
N PHE A 218 8.53 10.20 -2.55
CA PHE A 218 8.85 11.53 -2.04
C PHE A 218 10.31 11.91 -2.36
N PRO A 219 10.58 13.20 -2.62
CA PRO A 219 11.93 13.64 -2.98
C PRO A 219 12.89 13.45 -1.81
N GLU A 220 14.17 13.24 -2.11
CA GLU A 220 15.22 13.33 -1.09
C GLU A 220 15.33 14.78 -0.60
N SER A 221 15.24 15.00 0.71
CA SER A 221 15.43 16.35 1.26
C SER A 221 16.90 16.75 1.15
N GLU A 222 17.17 17.89 0.51
CA GLU A 222 18.52 18.50 0.51
C GLU A 222 18.94 18.97 1.92
N THR A 223 17.97 19.17 2.82
CA THR A 223 18.25 19.54 4.20
C THR A 223 18.53 18.33 5.08
N ARG A 224 19.81 17.94 5.07
CA ARG A 224 20.39 16.93 5.99
C ARG A 224 20.39 17.35 7.48
N SER A 225 19.85 18.53 7.81
CA SER A 225 19.82 19.05 9.18
C SER A 225 18.58 19.92 9.40
N LEU A 226 17.88 19.66 10.50
CA LEU A 226 16.79 20.50 11.02
C LEU A 226 17.29 21.82 11.63
N GLY A 227 18.55 22.19 11.39
CA GLY A 227 19.18 23.39 11.96
C GLY A 227 19.91 23.17 13.29
N PHE A 228 20.12 21.91 13.71
CA PHE A 228 20.92 21.62 14.91
C PHE A 228 22.40 21.51 14.53
N SER A 229 23.15 22.61 14.63
CA SER A 229 24.60 22.56 14.70
C SER A 229 25.02 22.36 16.16
N ARG A 230 25.63 21.21 16.48
CA ARG A 230 26.26 20.98 17.79
C ARG A 230 27.49 21.88 17.89
N THR A 231 27.40 22.99 18.60
CA THR A 231 28.59 23.73 19.03
C THR A 231 29.27 22.94 20.14
N ALA A 232 30.52 22.56 19.90
CA ALA A 232 31.43 22.06 20.93
C ALA A 232 31.78 23.17 21.93
#